data_AF-A0A6N8EA90-F1
#
_entry.id   AF-A0A6N8EA90-F1
#
_cell.length_a   1.000
_cell.length_b   1.000
_cell.length_c   1.000
_cell.angle_alpha   90.00
_cell.angle_beta   90.00
_cell.angle_gamma   90.00
#
_symmetry.space_group_name_H-M   'P 1'
#
loop_
_entity.id
_entity.type
_entity.pdbx_description
1 polymer ?
#
loop_
_entity_poly.entity_id
_entity_poly.type
_entity_poly.pdbx_seq_one_letter_code
_entity_poly.pdbx_strand_id
1 'polypeptide(L)'
;MDTSEDKIQRRIFATGTGDWRFFDYPMSTVHEAAQHWKRELIGVEKPWLCWNVDHDWCLAQQRQVKSVGWTPVVGYDPRIGPPEIIKGAILIDFNKTFRFPTMWLHFPLEFAHLFCKKLAFWHADLLLRQPVAEKYALLFEKLEDGEMAATPDYGGISRKIFRRHTQRYWEVLGCTTQGASNSQFENGCGWWKGFFDHPQNKKHPEIQRNLRKYYWDCGVGIMYWKRNIGGKIYDLNFKEVNEGHCTGIGRKDYIRSSPNNELRDLNAELSSNYDLREVCKRLDVTFLLHNI
;
A
#
# COMPACT_ATOMS: atom_id res chain seq x y z
N MET A 1 -22.97 7.44 -22.90
CA MET A 1 -23.25 6.06 -22.42
C MET A 1 -21.94 5.31 -22.59
N ASP A 2 -21.34 4.80 -21.50
CA ASP A 2 -20.12 3.99 -21.59
C ASP A 2 -20.39 2.78 -22.48
N THR A 3 -19.50 2.54 -23.44
CA THR A 3 -19.56 1.37 -24.31
C THR A 3 -19.29 0.08 -23.52
N SER A 4 -19.56 -1.08 -24.11
CA SER A 4 -19.18 -2.37 -23.50
C SER A 4 -17.67 -2.46 -23.26
N GLU A 5 -16.87 -1.88 -24.16
CA GLU A 5 -15.40 -1.86 -24.08
C GLU A 5 -14.92 -0.97 -22.95
N ASP A 6 -15.49 0.23 -22.79
CA ASP A 6 -15.15 1.14 -21.68
C ASP A 6 -15.38 0.48 -20.32
N LYS A 7 -16.48 -0.27 -20.18
CA LYS A 7 -16.81 -0.99 -18.94
C LYS A 7 -15.81 -2.11 -18.63
N ILE A 8 -15.39 -2.86 -19.66
CA ILE A 8 -14.38 -3.91 -19.51
C ILE A 8 -13.04 -3.29 -19.11
N GLN A 9 -12.62 -2.22 -19.78
CA GLN A 9 -11.37 -1.54 -19.48
C GLN A 9 -11.35 -1.00 -18.04
N ARG A 10 -12.42 -0.31 -17.62
CA ARG A 10 -12.52 0.20 -16.24
C ARG A 10 -12.47 -0.91 -15.20
N ARG A 11 -13.07 -2.08 -15.48
CA ARG A 11 -12.99 -3.26 -14.59
C ARG A 11 -11.55 -3.78 -14.48
N ILE A 12 -10.82 -3.84 -15.58
CA ILE A 12 -9.41 -4.28 -15.59
C ILE A 12 -8.55 -3.32 -14.75
N PHE A 13 -8.72 -2.00 -14.94
CA PHE A 13 -8.04 -1.00 -14.12
C PHE A 13 -8.39 -1.14 -12.64
N ALA A 14 -9.69 -1.22 -12.31
CA ALA A 14 -10.14 -1.35 -10.93
C ALA A 14 -9.55 -2.58 -10.23
N THR A 15 -9.44 -3.70 -10.95
CA THR A 15 -8.81 -4.94 -10.46
C THR A 15 -7.36 -4.72 -10.09
N GLY A 16 -6.57 -4.07 -10.96
CA GLY A 16 -5.18 -3.72 -10.68
C GLY A 16 -5.01 -2.74 -9.50
N THR A 17 -6.02 -1.92 -9.22
CA THR A 17 -6.03 -1.02 -8.05
C THR A 17 -6.47 -1.68 -6.73
N GLY A 18 -6.68 -3.00 -6.72
CA GLY A 18 -7.05 -3.78 -5.53
C GLY A 18 -8.50 -3.57 -5.12
N ASP A 19 -9.45 -4.07 -5.91
CA ASP A 19 -10.89 -3.99 -5.62
C ASP A 19 -11.58 -5.35 -5.76
N TRP A 20 -12.03 -5.90 -4.63
CA TRP A 20 -12.67 -7.23 -4.58
C TRP A 20 -13.99 -7.34 -5.35
N ARG A 21 -14.61 -6.21 -5.71
CA ARG A 21 -15.82 -6.18 -6.54
C ARG A 21 -15.54 -6.61 -7.97
N PHE A 22 -14.32 -6.38 -8.44
CA PHE A 22 -13.94 -6.56 -9.84
C PHE A 22 -12.95 -7.71 -10.05
N PHE A 23 -12.28 -8.16 -8.98
CA PHE A 23 -11.34 -9.27 -9.02
C PHE A 23 -12.05 -10.61 -9.33
N ASP A 24 -11.69 -11.19 -10.47
CA ASP A 24 -12.25 -12.42 -11.03
C ASP A 24 -11.19 -13.48 -11.38
N TYR A 25 -9.91 -13.20 -11.08
CA TYR A 25 -8.84 -14.16 -11.30
C TYR A 25 -8.95 -15.33 -10.32
N PRO A 26 -8.68 -16.57 -10.77
CA PRO A 26 -8.57 -17.71 -9.88
C PRO A 26 -7.49 -17.48 -8.82
N MET A 27 -7.77 -17.86 -7.57
CA MET A 27 -6.76 -17.78 -6.52
C MET A 27 -5.50 -18.58 -6.85
N SER A 28 -5.59 -19.65 -7.64
CA SER A 28 -4.41 -20.40 -8.11
C SER A 28 -3.43 -19.53 -8.90
N THR A 29 -3.91 -18.57 -9.70
CA THR A 29 -3.05 -17.61 -10.42
C THR A 29 -2.30 -16.71 -9.45
N VAL A 30 -2.95 -16.27 -8.36
CA VAL A 30 -2.31 -15.49 -7.30
C VAL A 30 -1.23 -16.30 -6.59
N HIS A 31 -1.52 -17.57 -6.28
CA HIS A 31 -0.55 -18.46 -5.64
C HIS A 31 0.68 -18.68 -6.53
N GLU A 32 0.48 -18.90 -7.83
CA GLU A 32 1.58 -19.06 -8.79
C GLU A 32 2.45 -17.79 -8.88
N ALA A 33 1.81 -16.61 -9.00
CA ALA A 33 2.52 -15.34 -8.99
C ALA A 33 3.30 -15.13 -7.68
N ALA A 34 2.69 -15.44 -6.54
CA ALA A 34 3.32 -15.32 -5.23
C ALA A 34 4.50 -16.28 -5.03
N GLN A 35 4.52 -17.46 -5.67
CA GLN A 35 5.71 -18.32 -5.67
C GLN A 35 6.91 -17.63 -6.31
N HIS A 36 6.70 -16.86 -7.39
CA HIS A 36 7.78 -16.08 -7.98
C HIS A 36 8.28 -15.00 -7.02
N TRP A 37 7.37 -14.22 -6.43
CA TRP A 37 7.73 -13.16 -5.47
C TRP A 37 8.48 -13.73 -4.26
N LYS A 38 8.05 -14.89 -3.77
CA LYS A 38 8.71 -15.60 -2.66
C LYS A 38 10.14 -16.00 -3.00
N ARG A 39 10.39 -16.45 -4.24
CA ARG A 39 11.74 -16.81 -4.69
C ARG A 39 12.68 -15.61 -4.72
N GLU A 40 12.19 -14.44 -5.15
CA GLU A 40 12.99 -13.20 -5.15
C GLU A 40 13.38 -12.74 -3.74
N LEU A 41 12.62 -13.15 -2.72
CA LEU A 41 12.86 -12.77 -1.32
C LEU A 41 13.57 -13.85 -0.48
N ILE A 42 14.13 -14.90 -1.11
CA ILE A 42 14.89 -15.92 -0.37
C ILE A 42 16.09 -15.25 0.33
N GLY A 43 16.18 -15.47 1.64
CA GLY A 43 17.25 -14.91 2.48
C GLY A 43 17.04 -13.45 2.92
N VAL A 44 15.92 -12.83 2.54
CA VAL A 44 15.61 -11.44 2.94
C VAL A 44 14.80 -11.43 4.23
N GLU A 45 15.39 -10.94 5.31
CA GLU A 45 14.74 -10.90 6.62
C GLU A 45 13.89 -9.65 6.84
N LYS A 46 14.32 -8.52 6.29
CA LYS A 46 13.74 -7.19 6.53
C LYS A 46 13.33 -6.51 5.21
N PRO A 47 12.38 -7.08 4.44
CA PRO A 47 11.95 -6.46 3.19
C PRO A 47 11.06 -5.25 3.47
N TRP A 48 11.34 -4.14 2.78
CA TRP A 48 10.51 -2.93 2.80
C TRP A 48 10.11 -2.54 1.38
N LEU A 49 8.81 -2.59 1.10
CA LEU A 49 8.25 -2.30 -0.21
C LEU A 49 8.35 -0.80 -0.54
N CYS A 50 9.09 -0.45 -1.58
CA CYS A 50 9.09 0.83 -2.26
C CYS A 50 8.30 0.69 -3.57
N TRP A 51 7.23 1.46 -3.74
CA TRP A 51 6.38 1.39 -4.93
C TRP A 51 6.72 2.51 -5.90
N ASN A 52 7.22 2.17 -7.09
CA ASN A 52 7.60 3.15 -8.09
C ASN A 52 6.37 3.71 -8.82
N VAL A 53 6.15 5.01 -8.61
CA VAL A 53 5.31 5.88 -9.47
C VAL A 53 6.11 7.04 -10.03
N ASP A 54 7.33 7.26 -9.55
CA ASP A 54 8.29 8.26 -10.00
C ASP A 54 9.70 7.77 -9.63
N HIS A 55 10.60 7.74 -10.61
CA HIS A 55 11.89 7.10 -10.46
C HIS A 55 12.78 7.77 -9.41
N ASP A 56 12.79 9.09 -9.33
CA ASP A 56 13.65 9.83 -8.40
C ASP A 56 13.15 9.68 -6.96
N TRP A 57 11.83 9.76 -6.78
CA TRP A 57 11.19 9.49 -5.49
C TRP A 57 11.44 8.06 -5.03
N CYS A 58 11.27 7.09 -5.92
CA CYS A 58 11.52 5.69 -5.59
C CYS A 58 13.00 5.46 -5.23
N LEU A 59 13.93 6.12 -5.91
CA LEU A 59 15.36 6.04 -5.62
C LEU A 59 15.70 6.62 -4.24
N ALA A 60 15.11 7.78 -3.89
CA ALA A 60 15.24 8.36 -2.55
C ALA A 60 14.67 7.43 -1.47
N GLN A 61 13.52 6.81 -1.73
CA GLN A 61 12.90 5.81 -0.85
C GLN A 61 13.81 4.59 -0.65
N GLN A 62 14.35 4.00 -1.72
CA GLN A 62 15.28 2.88 -1.61
C GLN A 62 16.49 3.22 -0.73
N ARG A 63 17.05 4.42 -0.89
CA ARG A 63 18.20 4.88 -0.09
C ARG A 63 17.84 5.05 1.39
N GLN A 64 16.64 5.54 1.69
CA GLN A 64 16.16 5.69 3.06
C GLN A 64 15.87 4.35 3.74
N VAL A 65 15.27 3.40 3.02
CA VAL A 65 15.11 2.02 3.55
C VAL A 65 16.48 1.42 3.90
N LYS A 66 17.47 1.60 3.01
CA LYS A 66 18.82 1.09 3.23
C LYS A 66 19.52 1.78 4.41
N SER A 67 19.30 3.08 4.63
CA SER A 67 19.93 3.82 5.74
C SER A 67 19.46 3.31 7.11
N VAL A 68 18.29 2.70 7.20
CA VAL A 68 17.75 2.11 8.43
C VAL A 68 17.96 0.59 8.53
N GLY A 69 18.81 0.02 7.67
CA GLY A 69 19.21 -1.39 7.72
C GLY A 69 18.17 -2.38 7.20
N TRP A 70 17.15 -1.90 6.48
CA TRP A 70 16.17 -2.74 5.80
C TRP A 70 16.57 -2.95 4.33
N THR A 71 16.00 -3.98 3.70
CA THR A 71 16.24 -4.31 2.28
C THR A 71 15.13 -3.70 1.44
N PRO A 72 15.44 -2.77 0.51
CA PRO A 72 14.43 -2.23 -0.38
C PRO A 72 13.94 -3.31 -1.34
N VAL A 73 12.63 -3.54 -1.34
CA VAL A 73 11.93 -4.37 -2.32
C VAL A 73 11.15 -3.42 -3.22
N VAL A 74 11.47 -3.39 -4.50
CA VAL A 74 10.94 -2.42 -5.44
C VAL A 74 9.87 -3.08 -6.30
N GLY A 75 8.64 -2.58 -6.20
CA GLY A 75 7.55 -2.84 -7.15
C GLY A 75 7.27 -1.58 -7.97
N TYR A 76 6.44 -1.67 -9.00
CA TYR A 76 6.17 -0.52 -9.87
C TYR A 76 4.77 -0.56 -10.50
N ASP A 77 4.23 0.62 -10.76
CA ASP A 77 3.10 0.75 -11.68
C ASP A 77 3.58 0.47 -13.12
N PRO A 78 2.94 -0.45 -13.86
CA PRO A 78 3.36 -0.84 -15.21
C PRO A 78 3.36 0.31 -16.22
N ARG A 79 2.66 1.42 -15.96
CA ARG A 79 2.69 2.63 -16.80
C ARG A 79 4.04 3.34 -16.78
N ILE A 80 4.76 3.20 -15.67
CA ILE A 80 6.04 3.87 -15.42
C ILE A 80 7.20 2.90 -15.65
N GLY A 81 7.00 1.63 -15.28
CA GLY A 81 8.05 0.61 -15.35
C GLY A 81 9.01 0.66 -14.16
N PRO A 82 10.05 -0.18 -14.17
CA PRO A 82 11.00 -0.28 -13.07
C PRO A 82 11.93 0.95 -13.00
N PRO A 83 12.29 1.44 -11.80
CA PRO A 83 13.32 2.46 -11.63
C PRO A 83 14.73 1.85 -11.65
N GLU A 84 15.75 2.70 -11.57
CA GLU A 84 17.09 2.25 -11.18
C GLU A 84 17.05 1.58 -9.79
N ILE A 85 17.82 0.50 -9.65
CA ILE A 85 17.88 -0.32 -8.43
C ILE A 85 19.22 -0.12 -7.74
N ILE A 86 19.20 0.37 -6.50
CA ILE A 86 20.44 0.55 -5.74
C ILE A 86 21.04 -0.80 -5.35
N LYS A 87 22.36 -0.83 -5.13
CA LYS A 87 23.06 -2.03 -4.66
C LYS A 87 22.39 -2.61 -3.41
N GLY A 88 21.94 -3.87 -3.50
CA GLY A 88 21.30 -4.61 -2.42
C GLY A 88 19.77 -4.48 -2.36
N ALA A 89 19.16 -3.67 -3.23
CA ALA A 89 17.72 -3.67 -3.42
C ALA A 89 17.30 -4.81 -4.38
N ILE A 90 16.03 -5.20 -4.29
CA ILE A 90 15.45 -6.33 -5.05
C ILE A 90 14.26 -5.80 -5.85
N LEU A 91 14.29 -5.99 -7.17
CA LEU A 91 13.17 -5.64 -8.05
C LEU A 91 12.23 -6.84 -8.19
N ILE A 92 10.92 -6.63 -8.00
CA ILE A 92 9.89 -7.62 -8.25
C ILE A 92 8.83 -7.03 -9.17
N ASP A 93 8.65 -7.65 -10.34
CA ASP A 93 7.49 -7.37 -11.19
C ASP A 93 6.26 -8.11 -10.67
N PHE A 94 5.52 -7.46 -9.78
CA PHE A 94 4.27 -7.99 -9.23
C PHE A 94 3.17 -8.14 -10.30
N ASN A 95 3.28 -7.44 -11.44
CA ASN A 95 2.29 -7.45 -12.50
C ASN A 95 2.62 -8.42 -13.64
N LYS A 96 3.78 -9.07 -13.64
CA LYS A 96 4.26 -9.97 -14.71
C LYS A 96 3.22 -11.01 -15.16
N THR A 97 2.55 -11.64 -14.20
CA THR A 97 1.53 -12.67 -14.45
C THR A 97 0.19 -12.06 -14.90
N PHE A 98 -0.22 -10.96 -14.28
CA PHE A 98 -1.57 -10.41 -14.45
C PHE A 98 -1.71 -9.45 -15.63
N ARG A 99 -0.62 -8.76 -15.98
CA ARG A 99 -0.55 -7.80 -17.10
C ARG A 99 -1.64 -6.72 -17.04
N PHE A 100 -1.96 -6.26 -15.83
CA PHE A 100 -2.87 -5.13 -15.68
C PHE A 100 -2.25 -3.86 -16.26
N PRO A 101 -3.05 -2.92 -16.78
CA PRO A 101 -2.57 -1.63 -17.30
C PRO A 101 -2.18 -0.66 -16.17
N THR A 102 -2.55 -0.95 -14.93
CA THR A 102 -2.09 -0.28 -13.70
C THR A 102 -2.03 -1.34 -12.59
N MET A 103 -1.15 -1.16 -11.62
CA MET A 103 -1.17 -1.92 -10.38
C MET A 103 -0.86 -0.97 -9.25
N TRP A 104 -1.60 -1.07 -8.14
CA TRP A 104 -1.30 -0.31 -6.92
C TRP A 104 -0.57 -1.20 -5.92
N LEU A 105 0.18 -0.58 -5.00
CA LEU A 105 0.90 -1.31 -3.94
C LEU A 105 -0.03 -2.19 -3.09
N HIS A 106 -1.32 -1.86 -2.98
CA HIS A 106 -2.30 -2.66 -2.27
C HIS A 106 -2.37 -4.09 -2.81
N PHE A 107 -2.12 -4.28 -4.10
CA PHE A 107 -2.19 -5.59 -4.75
C PHE A 107 -1.25 -6.60 -4.08
N PRO A 108 0.08 -6.39 -4.03
CA PRO A 108 0.96 -7.29 -3.29
C PRO A 108 0.75 -7.27 -1.77
N LEU A 109 0.31 -6.15 -1.18
CA LEU A 109 0.07 -6.09 0.27
C LEU A 109 -1.03 -7.05 0.75
N GLU A 110 -2.10 -7.22 -0.04
CA GLU A 110 -3.20 -8.16 0.27
C GLU A 110 -2.70 -9.59 0.43
N PHE A 111 -1.66 -9.95 -0.33
CA PHE A 111 -1.13 -11.31 -0.44
C PHE A 111 0.24 -11.49 0.22
N ALA A 112 0.66 -10.56 1.09
CA ALA A 112 1.97 -10.61 1.75
C ALA A 112 2.26 -11.95 2.43
N HIS A 113 1.23 -12.57 3.02
CA HIS A 113 1.33 -13.90 3.67
C HIS A 113 1.81 -15.03 2.74
N LEU A 114 1.63 -14.91 1.43
CA LEU A 114 2.03 -15.95 0.49
C LEU A 114 3.54 -15.95 0.22
N PHE A 115 4.22 -14.79 0.38
CA PHE A 115 5.57 -14.62 -0.17
C PHE A 115 6.62 -14.07 0.81
N CYS A 116 6.25 -13.61 1.99
CA CYS A 116 7.21 -13.10 2.97
C CYS A 116 6.75 -13.35 4.41
N LYS A 117 7.70 -13.40 5.35
CA LYS A 117 7.40 -13.52 6.80
C LYS A 117 6.92 -12.22 7.40
N LYS A 118 7.37 -11.11 6.83
CA LYS A 118 7.13 -9.73 7.29
C LYS A 118 7.37 -8.82 6.11
N LEU A 119 6.57 -7.77 5.95
CA LEU A 119 6.72 -6.76 4.89
C LEU A 119 6.43 -5.39 5.46
N ALA A 120 7.46 -4.55 5.54
CA ALA A 120 7.27 -3.11 5.72
C ALA A 120 6.88 -2.48 4.38
N PHE A 121 6.16 -1.37 4.41
CA PHE A 121 5.74 -0.65 3.23
C PHE A 121 5.45 0.80 3.56
N TRP A 122 5.47 1.64 2.53
CA TRP A 122 4.97 3.00 2.58
C TRP A 122 4.32 3.40 1.26
N HIS A 123 3.60 4.51 1.28
CA HIS A 123 3.04 5.10 0.08
C HIS A 123 4.15 5.75 -0.78
N ALA A 124 3.91 5.84 -2.09
CA ALA A 124 4.94 6.21 -3.06
C ALA A 124 5.40 7.69 -2.98
N ASP A 125 4.61 8.54 -2.32
CA ASP A 125 4.87 9.98 -2.10
C ASP A 125 5.29 10.30 -0.65
N LEU A 126 5.75 9.29 0.10
CA LEU A 126 6.26 9.45 1.46
C LEU A 126 7.79 9.45 1.50
N LEU A 127 8.35 10.43 2.19
CA LEU A 127 9.68 10.34 2.80
C LEU A 127 9.55 10.63 4.30
N LEU A 128 10.45 10.12 5.12
CA LEU A 128 10.45 10.36 6.56
C LEU A 128 11.67 11.21 6.96
N ARG A 129 11.59 11.89 8.10
CA ARG A 129 12.83 12.31 8.78
C ARG A 129 13.61 11.06 9.19
N GLN A 130 14.94 11.14 9.17
CA GLN A 130 15.78 9.99 9.53
C GLN A 130 15.44 9.39 10.92
N PRO A 131 15.27 10.18 12.01
CA PRO A 131 14.90 9.62 13.32
C PRO A 131 13.53 8.92 13.34
N VAL A 132 12.60 9.37 12.49
CA VAL A 132 11.26 8.77 12.37
C VAL A 132 11.34 7.44 11.61
N ALA A 133 12.15 7.38 10.55
CA ALA A 133 12.42 6.15 9.83
C ALA A 133 13.06 5.09 10.74
N GLU A 134 14.08 5.46 11.52
CA GLU A 134 14.76 4.57 12.48
C GLU A 134 13.80 4.05 13.56
N LYS A 135 12.98 4.94 14.14
CA LYS A 135 11.95 4.58 15.11
C LYS A 135 11.01 3.50 14.57
N TYR A 136 10.48 3.69 13.36
CA TYR A 136 9.53 2.75 12.78
C TYR A 136 10.20 1.47 12.27
N ALA A 137 11.44 1.53 11.76
CA ALA A 137 12.23 0.35 11.46
C ALA A 137 12.38 -0.55 12.71
N LEU A 138 12.76 0.03 13.85
CA LEU A 138 12.89 -0.70 15.12
C LEU A 138 11.54 -1.26 15.62
N LEU A 139 10.44 -0.54 15.44
CA LEU A 139 9.11 -1.04 15.77
C LEU A 139 8.74 -2.24 14.90
N PHE A 140 8.97 -2.14 13.59
CA PHE A 140 8.63 -3.19 12.63
C PHE A 140 9.44 -4.47 12.87
N GLU A 141 10.71 -4.33 13.25
CA GLU A 141 11.55 -5.47 13.62
C GLU A 141 10.96 -6.25 14.81
N LYS A 142 10.41 -5.53 15.79
CA LYS A 142 9.84 -6.11 17.02
C LYS A 142 8.46 -6.74 16.85
N LEU A 143 7.77 -6.52 15.73
CA LEU A 143 6.47 -7.15 15.49
C LEU A 143 6.58 -8.67 15.52
N GLU A 144 5.75 -9.31 16.34
CA GLU A 144 5.58 -10.75 16.39
C GLU A 144 4.67 -11.22 15.25
N ASP A 145 4.75 -12.51 14.91
CA ASP A 145 3.86 -13.07 13.89
C ASP A 145 2.40 -13.01 14.35
N GLY A 146 1.51 -12.55 13.47
CA GLY A 146 0.12 -12.21 13.81
C GLY A 146 -0.11 -10.74 14.14
N GLU A 147 0.95 -9.93 14.19
CA GLU A 147 0.86 -8.49 14.45
C GLU A 147 1.09 -7.64 13.19
N MET A 148 0.57 -6.41 13.25
CA MET A 148 0.74 -5.39 12.22
C MET A 148 0.99 -4.04 12.87
N ALA A 149 1.66 -3.14 12.16
CA ALA A 149 1.65 -1.72 12.47
C ALA A 149 1.17 -0.93 11.26
N ALA A 150 0.30 0.07 11.45
CA ALA A 150 -0.22 0.87 10.34
C ALA A 150 -0.70 2.25 10.81
N THR A 151 -0.73 3.20 9.90
CA THR A 151 -1.19 4.57 10.18
C THR A 151 -2.71 4.65 10.18
N PRO A 152 -3.38 4.95 11.30
CA PRO A 152 -4.83 5.04 11.32
C PRO A 152 -5.33 6.36 10.72
N ASP A 153 -6.42 6.30 9.97
CA ASP A 153 -7.25 7.45 9.60
C ASP A 153 -8.62 7.34 10.27
N TYR A 154 -8.75 8.08 11.37
CA TYR A 154 -10.00 8.23 12.09
C TYR A 154 -10.88 9.38 11.54
N GLY A 155 -10.35 10.17 10.60
CA GLY A 155 -10.92 11.42 10.14
C GLY A 155 -11.05 12.49 11.24
N GLY A 156 -11.79 13.55 10.93
CA GLY A 156 -12.13 14.59 11.90
C GLY A 156 -13.08 14.11 13.01
N ILE A 157 -13.35 14.98 14.00
CA ILE A 157 -14.16 14.66 15.20
C ILE A 157 -15.49 13.98 14.87
N SER A 158 -16.21 14.45 13.84
CA SER A 158 -17.49 13.86 13.46
C SER A 158 -17.35 12.42 12.94
N ARG A 159 -16.31 12.11 12.16
CA ARG A 159 -16.03 10.74 11.69
C ARG A 159 -15.54 9.85 12.83
N LYS A 160 -14.75 10.42 13.75
CA LYS A 160 -14.22 9.73 14.92
C LYS A 160 -15.34 9.17 15.80
N ILE A 161 -16.39 9.95 16.03
CA ILE A 161 -17.48 9.63 16.95
C ILE A 161 -18.66 8.97 16.24
N PHE A 162 -19.14 9.53 15.13
CA PHE A 162 -20.44 9.15 14.54
C PHE A 162 -20.33 8.27 13.29
N ARG A 163 -19.16 8.18 12.65
CA ARG A 163 -18.99 7.43 11.39
C ARG A 163 -17.87 6.40 11.46
N ARG A 164 -17.90 5.56 12.50
CA ARG A 164 -16.89 4.51 12.75
C ARG A 164 -16.71 3.54 11.57
N HIS A 165 -17.75 3.35 10.75
CA HIS A 165 -17.72 2.51 9.55
C HIS A 165 -16.95 3.14 8.36
N THR A 166 -16.55 4.40 8.47
CA THR A 166 -15.72 5.12 7.47
C THR A 166 -14.25 5.21 7.83
N GLN A 167 -13.89 4.76 9.03
CA GLN A 167 -12.51 4.79 9.52
C GLN A 167 -11.74 3.64 8.90
N ARG A 168 -10.45 3.87 8.65
CA ARG A 168 -9.57 2.91 7.99
C ARG A 168 -8.15 3.03 8.51
N TYR A 169 -7.31 2.08 8.14
CA TYR A 169 -5.87 2.30 8.11
C TYR A 169 -5.49 2.82 6.74
N TRP A 170 -4.58 3.80 6.69
CA TRP A 170 -3.98 4.24 5.43
C TRP A 170 -2.67 3.51 5.20
N GLU A 171 -2.43 3.18 3.94
CA GLU A 171 -1.20 2.61 3.41
C GLU A 171 -0.02 3.61 3.37
N VAL A 172 -0.05 4.72 4.12
CA VAL A 172 1.04 5.70 4.12
C VAL A 172 2.33 5.09 4.67
N LEU A 173 2.23 4.38 5.79
CA LEU A 173 3.34 3.67 6.40
C LEU A 173 2.77 2.50 7.20
N GLY A 174 3.39 1.33 7.08
CA GLY A 174 3.02 0.16 7.86
C GLY A 174 3.98 -1.01 7.71
N CYS A 175 3.70 -2.06 8.48
CA CYS A 175 4.36 -3.35 8.39
C CYS A 175 3.36 -4.45 8.75
N THR A 176 3.30 -5.49 7.93
CA THR A 176 2.45 -6.67 8.17
C THR A 176 3.32 -7.90 8.36
N THR A 177 3.00 -8.75 9.35
CA THR A 177 3.57 -10.09 9.44
C THR A 177 2.78 -11.08 8.59
N GLN A 178 3.39 -12.23 8.29
CA GLN A 178 2.74 -13.31 7.54
C GLN A 178 1.45 -13.76 8.22
N GLY A 179 1.49 -14.01 9.53
CA GLY A 179 0.34 -14.40 10.33
C GLY A 179 -0.76 -13.33 10.33
N ALA A 180 -0.40 -12.04 10.39
CA ALA A 180 -1.38 -10.95 10.30
C ALA A 180 -2.05 -10.90 8.93
N SER A 181 -1.27 -10.91 7.84
CA SER A 181 -1.79 -10.91 6.47
C SER A 181 -2.65 -12.16 6.18
N ASN A 182 -2.25 -13.33 6.68
CA ASN A 182 -3.02 -14.56 6.53
C ASN A 182 -4.34 -14.49 7.31
N SER A 183 -4.30 -14.02 8.56
CA SER A 183 -5.50 -13.84 9.38
C SER A 183 -6.48 -12.86 8.73
N GLN A 184 -5.97 -11.76 8.15
CA GLN A 184 -6.80 -10.81 7.41
C GLN A 184 -7.51 -11.51 6.26
N PHE A 185 -6.77 -12.19 5.38
CA PHE A 185 -7.31 -12.87 4.21
C PHE A 185 -8.35 -13.94 4.58
N GLU A 186 -8.03 -14.83 5.52
CA GLU A 186 -8.93 -15.92 5.95
C GLU A 186 -10.23 -15.41 6.57
N ASN A 187 -10.21 -14.22 7.19
CA ASN A 187 -11.39 -13.59 7.78
C ASN A 187 -12.08 -12.59 6.83
N GLY A 188 -11.77 -12.63 5.53
CA GLY A 188 -12.36 -11.74 4.53
C GLY A 188 -12.08 -10.26 4.77
N CYS A 189 -10.95 -9.95 5.38
CA CYS A 189 -10.45 -8.61 5.63
C CYS A 189 -9.22 -8.37 4.75
N GLY A 190 -8.78 -7.12 4.66
CA GLY A 190 -7.59 -6.80 3.87
C GLY A 190 -7.44 -5.32 3.57
N TRP A 191 -6.43 -5.05 2.76
CA TRP A 191 -6.06 -3.74 2.23
C TRP A 191 -6.94 -3.31 1.08
N TRP A 192 -7.47 -4.24 0.30
CA TRP A 192 -8.24 -3.93 -0.90
C TRP A 192 -9.58 -3.26 -0.63
N LYS A 193 -10.03 -2.51 -1.63
CA LYS A 193 -11.33 -1.87 -1.70
C LYS A 193 -12.44 -2.92 -1.72
N GLY A 194 -13.60 -2.54 -1.20
CA GLY A 194 -14.79 -3.34 -1.25
C GLY A 194 -14.65 -4.67 -0.52
N PHE A 195 -13.97 -4.72 0.64
CA PHE A 195 -13.70 -5.97 1.37
C PHE A 195 -14.95 -6.82 1.65
N PHE A 196 -16.15 -6.22 1.70
CA PHE A 196 -17.41 -6.96 1.77
C PHE A 196 -17.62 -7.95 0.60
N ASP A 197 -17.00 -7.71 -0.56
CA ASP A 197 -17.02 -8.60 -1.72
C ASP A 197 -15.79 -9.54 -1.77
N HIS A 198 -15.00 -9.64 -0.69
CA HIS A 198 -13.93 -10.63 -0.55
C HIS A 198 -14.49 -12.07 -0.68
N PRO A 199 -13.77 -13.03 -1.29
CA PRO A 199 -14.22 -14.41 -1.47
C PRO A 199 -14.78 -15.07 -0.20
N GLN A 200 -14.12 -14.90 0.95
CA GLN A 200 -14.60 -15.42 2.24
C GLN A 200 -15.93 -14.80 2.68
N ASN A 201 -16.16 -13.52 2.42
CA ASN A 201 -17.43 -12.86 2.77
C ASN A 201 -18.56 -13.24 1.82
N LYS A 202 -18.26 -13.44 0.53
CA LYS A 202 -19.23 -13.90 -0.50
C LYS A 202 -19.82 -15.28 -0.20
N LYS A 203 -19.12 -16.12 0.59
CA LYS A 203 -19.64 -17.41 1.07
C LYS A 203 -20.76 -17.25 2.10
N HIS A 204 -20.92 -16.07 2.70
CA HIS A 204 -21.87 -15.77 3.77
C HIS A 204 -22.72 -14.52 3.42
N PRO A 205 -23.76 -14.66 2.59
CA PRO A 205 -24.53 -13.51 2.06
C PRO A 205 -25.12 -12.59 3.14
N GLU A 206 -25.53 -13.15 4.27
CA GLU A 206 -26.04 -12.42 5.44
C GLU A 206 -24.97 -11.54 6.10
N ILE A 207 -23.74 -12.04 6.20
CA ILE A 207 -22.60 -11.27 6.70
C ILE A 207 -22.24 -10.19 5.67
N GLN A 208 -22.09 -10.57 4.40
CA GLN A 208 -21.77 -9.65 3.31
C GLN A 208 -22.73 -8.45 3.26
N ARG A 209 -24.04 -8.68 3.36
CA ARG A 209 -25.06 -7.61 3.36
C ARG A 209 -24.81 -6.61 4.49
N ASN A 210 -24.45 -7.09 5.68
CA ASN A 210 -24.12 -6.25 6.81
C ASN A 210 -22.79 -5.51 6.63
N LEU A 211 -21.82 -6.08 5.92
CA LEU A 211 -20.53 -5.44 5.64
C LEU A 211 -20.64 -4.32 4.61
N ARG A 212 -21.66 -4.32 3.73
CA ARG A 212 -21.88 -3.24 2.73
C ARG A 212 -22.16 -1.85 3.34
N LYS A 213 -22.41 -1.76 4.66
CA LYS A 213 -22.52 -0.47 5.39
C LYS A 213 -21.16 0.20 5.64
N TYR A 214 -20.07 -0.55 5.52
CA TYR A 214 -18.72 -0.02 5.68
C TYR A 214 -18.30 0.75 4.43
N TYR A 215 -17.42 1.73 4.65
CA TYR A 215 -16.83 2.46 3.53
C TYR A 215 -16.05 1.52 2.62
N TRP A 216 -16.06 1.82 1.33
CA TRP A 216 -15.59 0.89 0.30
C TRP A 216 -14.08 0.99 0.02
N ASP A 217 -13.40 1.98 0.58
CA ASP A 217 -12.01 2.29 0.21
C ASP A 217 -10.97 1.35 0.87
N CYS A 218 -9.72 1.45 0.44
CA CYS A 218 -8.62 0.63 0.93
C CYS A 218 -8.45 0.74 2.46
N GLY A 219 -8.03 -0.34 3.09
CA GLY A 219 -7.70 -0.38 4.53
C GLY A 219 -8.90 -0.32 5.50
N VAL A 220 -10.13 -0.25 4.99
CA VAL A 220 -11.34 -0.42 5.83
C VAL A 220 -11.43 -1.85 6.36
N GLY A 221 -11.06 -2.84 5.55
CA GLY A 221 -10.99 -4.25 5.96
C GLY A 221 -10.01 -4.47 7.13
N ILE A 222 -8.86 -3.82 7.11
CA ILE A 222 -7.88 -3.85 8.23
C ILE A 222 -8.48 -3.27 9.52
N MET A 223 -9.20 -2.15 9.42
CA MET A 223 -9.90 -1.56 10.57
C MET A 223 -11.01 -2.48 11.10
N TYR A 224 -11.69 -3.20 10.20
CA TYR A 224 -12.68 -4.21 10.58
C TYR A 224 -12.03 -5.39 11.32
N TRP A 225 -10.91 -5.90 10.81
CA TRP A 225 -10.12 -6.97 11.41
C TRP A 225 -9.72 -6.65 12.85
N LYS A 226 -9.16 -5.45 13.10
CA LYS A 226 -8.83 -4.98 14.46
C LYS A 226 -10.02 -5.02 15.41
N ARG A 227 -11.19 -4.56 14.94
CA ARG A 227 -12.34 -4.28 15.82
C ARG A 227 -13.25 -5.47 16.07
N ASN A 228 -13.39 -6.36 15.09
CA ASN A 228 -14.43 -7.39 15.11
C ASN A 228 -13.83 -8.81 15.08
N ILE A 229 -12.60 -8.95 14.59
CA ILE A 229 -11.92 -10.25 14.50
C ILE A 229 -10.83 -10.40 15.58
N GLY A 230 -10.44 -9.31 16.24
CA GLY A 230 -9.40 -9.32 17.28
C GLY A 230 -7.98 -9.12 16.73
N GLY A 231 -7.85 -8.54 15.53
CA GLY A 231 -6.56 -8.24 14.93
C GLY A 231 -5.69 -7.33 15.80
N LYS A 232 -4.40 -7.69 15.93
CA LYS A 232 -3.42 -6.92 16.70
C LYS A 232 -2.73 -5.89 15.81
N ILE A 233 -3.01 -4.61 16.06
CA ILE A 233 -2.41 -3.50 15.31
C ILE A 233 -1.83 -2.44 16.23
N TYR A 234 -0.57 -2.10 16.00
CA TYR A 234 0.10 -0.92 16.54
C TYR A 234 -0.23 0.31 15.69
N ASP A 235 -0.93 1.26 16.30
CA ASP A 235 -1.29 2.52 15.64
C ASP A 235 -0.05 3.42 15.53
N LEU A 236 0.36 3.73 14.29
CA LEU A 236 1.45 4.68 14.06
C LEU A 236 0.98 6.10 14.34
N ASN A 237 1.91 6.98 14.72
CA ASN A 237 1.59 8.38 14.96
C ASN A 237 1.41 9.10 13.62
N PHE A 238 0.15 9.36 13.25
CA PHE A 238 -0.19 10.05 12.01
C PHE A 238 0.57 11.36 11.82
N LYS A 239 0.81 12.15 12.89
CA LYS A 239 1.50 13.45 12.74
C LYS A 239 2.95 13.29 12.29
N GLU A 240 3.64 12.29 12.81
CA GLU A 240 5.04 12.01 12.45
C GLU A 240 5.15 11.53 11.00
N VAL A 241 4.19 10.71 10.56
CA VAL A 241 4.15 10.18 9.19
C VAL A 241 3.71 11.26 8.20
N ASN A 242 2.69 12.06 8.56
CA ASN A 242 2.10 13.05 7.66
C ASN A 242 3.04 14.23 7.37
N GLU A 243 4.07 14.47 8.18
CA GLU A 243 5.05 15.54 7.94
C GLU A 243 5.73 15.41 6.57
N GLY A 244 6.06 14.18 6.16
CA GLY A 244 6.74 13.91 4.90
C GLY A 244 5.84 13.31 3.81
N HIS A 245 4.54 13.23 4.06
CA HIS A 245 3.56 12.71 3.10
C HIS A 245 3.16 13.80 2.09
N CYS A 246 3.52 13.60 0.83
CA CYS A 246 3.32 14.59 -0.23
C CYS A 246 1.97 14.40 -0.95
N THR A 247 0.89 14.60 -0.19
CA THR A 247 -0.48 14.36 -0.65
C THR A 247 -1.22 15.63 -1.06
N GLY A 248 -2.08 15.53 -2.09
CA GLY A 248 -3.01 16.59 -2.46
C GLY A 248 -4.17 16.81 -1.48
N ILE A 249 -4.32 15.96 -0.46
CA ILE A 249 -5.39 16.09 0.54
C ILE A 249 -5.22 17.39 1.32
N GLY A 250 -6.21 18.28 1.21
CA GLY A 250 -6.24 19.55 1.92
C GLY A 250 -5.41 20.68 1.28
N ARG A 251 -4.71 20.42 0.17
CA ARG A 251 -4.03 21.46 -0.61
C ARG A 251 -4.95 22.07 -1.66
N LYS A 252 -5.10 23.39 -1.64
CA LYS A 252 -5.95 24.15 -2.58
C LYS A 252 -5.26 24.38 -3.93
N ASP A 253 -3.93 24.41 -3.92
CA ASP A 253 -3.06 24.65 -5.06
C ASP A 253 -2.58 23.35 -5.72
N TYR A 254 -3.13 22.19 -5.31
CA TYR A 254 -2.77 20.91 -5.89
C TYR A 254 -3.31 20.78 -7.32
N ILE A 255 -2.40 20.62 -8.28
CA ILE A 255 -2.71 20.46 -9.69
C ILE A 255 -3.03 18.98 -9.94
N ARG A 256 -4.31 18.68 -10.20
CA ARG A 256 -4.74 17.35 -10.64
C ARG A 256 -4.61 17.24 -12.14
N SER A 257 -3.72 16.35 -12.60
CA SER A 257 -3.52 16.03 -14.01
C SER A 257 -4.24 14.76 -14.44
N SER A 258 -4.86 14.02 -13.51
CA SER A 258 -5.57 12.77 -13.79
C SER A 258 -6.93 12.66 -13.09
N PRO A 259 -7.85 11.78 -13.54
CA PRO A 259 -9.13 11.55 -12.87
C PRO A 259 -8.95 10.99 -11.45
N ASN A 260 -9.86 11.33 -10.53
CA ASN A 260 -9.86 10.81 -9.16
C ASN A 260 -10.59 9.45 -9.06
N ASN A 261 -10.16 8.45 -9.83
CA ASN A 261 -10.75 7.12 -9.89
C ASN A 261 -9.68 6.05 -10.24
N GLU A 262 -10.09 4.87 -10.71
CA GLU A 262 -9.20 3.77 -11.14
C GLU A 262 -8.21 4.15 -12.25
N LEU A 263 -8.46 5.25 -12.98
CA LEU A 263 -7.58 5.79 -14.02
C LEU A 263 -6.58 6.81 -13.49
N ARG A 264 -6.55 7.07 -12.17
CA ARG A 264 -5.64 8.04 -11.55
C ARG A 264 -4.19 7.69 -11.89
N ASP A 265 -3.43 8.70 -12.27
CA ASP A 265 -2.01 8.61 -12.57
C ASP A 265 -1.23 9.47 -11.59
N LEU A 266 -0.67 8.83 -10.56
CA LEU A 266 0.07 9.53 -9.52
C LEU A 266 1.40 10.08 -10.04
N ASN A 267 1.99 9.49 -11.08
CA ASN A 267 3.22 9.98 -11.70
C ASN A 267 3.03 11.41 -12.21
N ALA A 268 1.94 11.62 -12.95
CA ALA A 268 1.61 12.92 -13.54
C ALA A 268 1.31 14.01 -12.49
N GLU A 269 1.06 13.63 -11.23
CA GLU A 269 0.70 14.55 -10.14
C GLU A 269 1.84 14.79 -9.15
N LEU A 270 2.70 13.80 -8.88
CA LEU A 270 3.71 13.93 -7.82
C LEU A 270 4.74 15.01 -8.13
N SER A 271 5.45 14.86 -9.24
CA SER A 271 6.56 15.76 -9.63
C SER A 271 6.07 17.12 -10.14
N SER A 272 4.79 17.25 -10.49
CA SER A 272 4.18 18.55 -10.81
C SER A 272 3.78 19.36 -9.57
N ASN A 273 3.65 18.73 -8.40
CA ASN A 273 3.20 19.38 -7.17
C ASN A 273 4.26 19.46 -6.06
N TYR A 274 5.33 18.65 -6.18
CA TYR A 274 6.39 18.56 -5.17
C TYR A 274 7.76 18.42 -5.81
N ASP A 275 8.64 19.36 -5.46
CA ASP A 275 10.07 19.25 -5.77
C ASP A 275 10.74 18.34 -4.73
N LEU A 276 11.35 17.24 -5.19
CA LEU A 276 11.99 16.26 -4.33
C LEU A 276 13.14 16.86 -3.50
N ARG A 277 13.92 17.79 -4.08
CA ARG A 277 15.06 18.41 -3.38
C ARG A 277 14.58 19.28 -2.23
N GLU A 278 13.52 20.06 -2.43
CA GLU A 278 12.89 20.88 -1.38
C GLU A 278 12.27 20.00 -0.29
N VAL A 279 11.62 18.89 -0.66
CA VAL A 279 11.09 17.93 0.32
C VAL A 279 12.20 17.31 1.15
N CYS A 280 13.28 16.83 0.53
CA CYS A 280 14.44 16.29 1.23
C CYS A 280 15.10 17.32 2.15
N LYS A 281 15.21 18.58 1.72
CA LYS A 281 15.74 19.68 2.55
C LYS A 281 14.87 19.95 3.77
N ARG A 282 13.55 20.04 3.59
CA ARG A 282 12.59 20.25 4.68
C ARG A 282 12.64 19.15 5.74
N LEU A 283 12.83 17.90 5.30
CA LEU A 283 12.89 16.72 6.16
C LEU A 283 14.29 16.43 6.71
N ASP A 284 15.29 17.23 6.35
CA ASP A 284 16.70 17.03 6.72
C ASP A 284 17.25 15.64 6.28
N VAL A 285 16.95 15.27 5.04
CA VAL A 285 17.35 13.99 4.42
C VAL A 285 17.96 14.20 3.03
N THR A 286 18.68 15.31 2.83
CA THR A 286 19.36 15.65 1.57
C THR A 286 20.40 14.61 1.15
N PHE A 287 20.91 13.82 2.10
CA PHE A 287 21.78 12.67 1.82
C PHE A 287 21.10 11.59 0.93
N LEU A 288 19.77 11.63 0.76
CA LEU A 288 19.06 10.75 -0.16
C LEU A 288 19.23 11.14 -1.63
N LEU A 289 19.72 12.35 -1.92
CA LEU A 289 19.83 12.90 -3.28
C LEU A 289 21.18 12.60 -3.96
N HIS A 290 22.12 11.92 -3.31
CA HIS A 290 23.45 11.70 -3.91
C HIS A 290 23.34 10.96 -5.25
N ASN A 291 23.82 11.56 -6.34
CA ASN A 291 23.70 11.08 -7.73
C ASN A 291 22.30 11.21 -8.36
N ILE A 292 21.48 12.19 -7.94
CA ILE A 292 20.33 12.70 -8.71
C ILE A 292 20.68 14.07 -9.29
#